data_AF-A0A952WU72-F1
#
_entry.id   AF-A0A952WU72-F1
#
_cell.length_a   1.000
_cell.length_b   1.000
_cell.length_c   1.000
_cell.angle_alpha   90.00
_cell.angle_beta   90.00
_cell.angle_gamma   90.00
#
_symmetry.space_group_name_H-M   'P 1'
#
loop_
_entity.id
_entity.type
_entity.pdbx_description
1 polymer ?
#
loop_
_entity_poly.entity_id
_entity_poly.type
_entity_poly.pdbx_seq_one_letter_code
_entity_poly.pdbx_strand_id
1 'polypeptide(L)'
;MNHSVHSDDGAVPLQVPGFGPRTVTTLCGCALASTAYVLGATWLESPWLGLPLGVWLIGAGVGAAHLWTTRGPAITAAAGRGRVRVPRGLAASLTTDNVLATVMELSGVPARSVQTARRRMREMADNAGLKLTPRAIRIGLDLSHRDHERLCAVGASGLAPGLAVEWVRAPAGLMADAPHDAAAFDALVRREPEGRGGSGAAAVFVPEHGEFHAAWKDWAAPASPGYAQSFPVRLDPGVIRLEQCDFADPLHARLAADIIVLGAALGAGPARRPGGIRSVIRGGALDNETARSAVEVAMLRLAGTLEDLAAAADRNETSIPPAARSAARVLSAWLTAWQAQPGTPPIHHERCRLAQLAAGFLDDEPEAALRLGATQIAAFEDRAAMTTFRRARDMLRADARACPIDPLAFIQSEIEMGAPNGLTLGRVAAGLVLLWGTTPADSAHYLRDDLLDDLRHSGWLAQREQDCKVLAEVLEELARDEDRRRSVRAEAA
;
A
#
# COMPACT_ATOMS: atom_id res chain seq x y z
N MET A 1 -28.90 36.45 36.22
CA MET A 1 -27.69 36.19 37.02
C MET A 1 -27.01 34.96 36.41
N ASN A 2 -26.01 35.20 35.56
CA ASN A 2 -25.27 34.16 34.84
C ASN A 2 -23.90 34.02 35.52
N HIS A 3 -23.56 32.83 35.99
CA HIS A 3 -22.19 32.48 36.34
C HIS A 3 -21.55 31.73 35.17
N SER A 4 -20.56 32.37 34.55
CA SER A 4 -19.62 31.76 33.62
C SER A 4 -18.55 30.98 34.40
N VAL A 5 -18.48 29.67 34.19
CA VAL A 5 -17.35 28.85 34.63
C VAL A 5 -16.25 28.99 33.59
N HIS A 6 -15.16 29.69 33.93
CA HIS A 6 -13.89 29.62 33.22
C HIS A 6 -13.02 28.58 33.93
N SER A 7 -12.69 27.49 33.23
CA SER A 7 -11.58 26.61 33.61
C SER A 7 -10.29 27.21 33.06
N ASP A 8 -9.56 27.90 33.92
CA ASP A 8 -8.17 28.33 33.71
C ASP A 8 -7.27 27.08 33.76
N ASP A 9 -7.03 26.44 32.62
CA ASP A 9 -5.95 25.45 32.48
C ASP A 9 -4.62 26.21 32.39
N GLY A 10 -4.11 26.58 33.57
CA GLY A 10 -2.79 27.14 33.74
C GLY A 10 -1.71 26.13 33.39
N ALA A 11 -1.25 26.12 32.14
CA ALA A 11 0.09 25.64 31.83
C ALA A 11 1.07 26.58 32.53
N VAL A 12 1.54 26.19 33.71
CA VAL A 12 2.59 26.90 34.45
C VAL A 12 3.82 26.91 33.54
N PRO A 13 4.24 28.07 32.99
CA PRO A 13 5.55 28.12 32.37
C PRO A 13 6.54 27.85 33.50
N LEU A 14 7.39 26.84 33.32
CA LEU A 14 8.60 26.66 34.12
C LEU A 14 9.53 27.85 33.84
N GLN A 15 9.17 29.04 34.35
CA GLN A 15 10.10 30.14 34.49
C GLN A 15 10.95 29.82 35.70
N VAL A 16 12.08 29.16 35.46
CA VAL A 16 13.17 29.11 36.43
C VAL A 16 13.67 30.55 36.56
N PRO A 17 13.49 31.21 37.71
CA PRO A 17 13.91 32.60 37.88
C PRO A 17 15.43 32.70 37.66
N GLY A 18 15.84 33.51 36.69
CA GLY A 18 17.26 33.79 36.40
C GLY A 18 17.80 33.22 35.08
N PHE A 19 17.07 32.35 34.38
CA PHE A 19 17.54 31.81 33.09
C PHE A 19 16.65 32.26 31.93
N GLY A 20 17.24 32.96 30.96
CA GLY A 20 16.57 33.29 29.71
C GLY A 20 16.26 32.02 28.88
N PRO A 21 15.25 32.05 27.99
CA PRO A 21 14.87 30.90 27.17
C PRO A 21 16.03 30.32 26.34
N ARG A 22 16.98 31.17 25.93
CA ARG A 22 18.21 30.75 25.24
C ARG A 22 19.09 29.86 26.13
N THR A 23 19.24 30.22 27.40
CA THR A 23 20.07 29.47 28.35
C THR A 23 19.45 28.11 28.65
N VAL A 24 18.12 28.06 28.79
CA VAL A 24 17.38 26.80 28.99
C VAL A 24 17.56 25.88 27.78
N THR A 25 17.42 26.38 26.54
CA THR A 25 17.62 25.56 25.34
C THR A 25 19.04 25.05 25.20
N THR A 26 20.04 25.87 25.54
CA THR A 26 21.45 25.45 25.50
C THR A 26 21.72 24.37 26.55
N LEU A 27 21.23 24.53 27.78
CA LEU A 27 21.39 23.54 28.84
C LEU A 27 20.69 22.22 28.49
N CYS A 28 19.49 22.26 27.92
CA CYS A 28 18.81 21.07 27.42
C CYS A 28 19.59 20.39 26.29
N GLY A 29 20.14 21.17 25.35
CA GLY A 29 20.99 20.63 24.28
C GLY A 29 22.25 19.95 24.81
N CYS A 30 22.95 20.59 25.75
CA CYS A 30 24.11 20.01 26.42
C CYS A 30 23.77 18.73 27.17
N ALA A 31 22.67 18.73 27.94
CA ALA A 31 22.22 17.54 28.66
C ALA A 31 21.91 16.38 27.70
N LEU A 32 21.20 16.65 26.60
CA LEU A 32 20.89 15.65 25.57
C LEU A 32 22.15 15.05 24.94
N ALA A 33 23.11 15.91 24.56
CA ALA A 33 24.37 15.46 23.95
C ALA A 33 25.21 14.63 24.94
N SER A 34 25.30 15.06 26.20
CA SER A 34 26.00 14.32 27.26
C SER A 34 25.32 12.99 27.58
N THR A 35 24.00 12.96 27.70
CA THR A 35 23.25 11.72 27.93
C THR A 35 23.42 10.75 26.76
N ALA A 36 23.31 11.22 25.52
CA ALA A 36 23.53 10.39 24.33
C ALA A 36 24.94 9.80 24.32
N TYR A 37 25.96 10.60 24.64
CA TYR A 37 27.34 10.14 24.73
C TYR A 37 27.53 9.06 25.81
N VAL A 38 26.98 9.27 27.01
CA VAL A 38 27.01 8.28 28.11
C VAL A 38 26.27 6.98 27.73
N LEU A 39 25.22 7.07 26.91
CA LEU A 39 24.50 5.91 26.37
C LEU A 39 25.23 5.20 25.21
N GLY A 40 26.48 5.57 24.94
CA GLY A 40 27.35 4.88 23.97
C GLY A 40 27.34 5.49 22.57
N ALA A 41 26.82 6.71 22.39
CA ALA A 41 26.95 7.46 21.13
C ALA A 41 28.36 8.06 20.97
N THR A 42 29.40 7.20 20.94
CA THR A 42 30.81 7.61 20.84
C THR A 42 31.12 8.38 19.55
N TRP A 43 30.28 8.24 18.52
CA TRP A 43 30.35 9.04 17.29
C TRP A 43 30.20 10.55 17.53
N LEU A 44 29.66 10.99 18.68
CA LEU A 44 29.61 12.41 19.07
C LEU A 44 30.99 13.04 19.28
N GLU A 45 32.02 12.22 19.51
CA GLU A 45 33.42 12.66 19.61
C GLU A 45 34.06 12.90 18.25
N SER A 46 33.48 12.36 17.17
CA SER A 46 34.05 12.49 15.83
C SER A 46 34.14 13.97 15.44
N PRO A 47 35.32 14.46 15.04
CA PRO A 47 35.48 15.85 14.69
C PRO A 47 34.83 16.13 13.34
N TRP A 48 33.95 17.12 13.30
CA TRP A 48 33.40 17.69 12.07
C TRP A 48 33.72 19.17 12.05
N LEU A 49 34.40 19.65 11.00
CA LEU A 49 34.85 21.05 10.89
C LEU A 49 35.62 21.55 12.14
N GLY A 50 36.43 20.67 12.75
CA GLY A 50 37.31 21.03 13.87
C GLY A 50 36.68 21.02 15.26
N LEU A 51 35.40 20.64 15.40
CA LEU A 51 34.74 20.46 16.71
C LEU A 51 34.05 19.08 16.78
N PRO A 52 33.89 18.50 17.99
CA PRO A 52 33.12 17.26 18.15
C PRO A 52 31.69 17.43 17.63
N LEU A 53 31.19 16.44 16.91
CA LEU A 53 29.86 16.47 16.31
C LEU A 53 28.74 16.74 17.34
N GLY A 54 28.93 16.34 18.60
CA GLY A 54 28.01 16.69 19.69
C GLY A 54 27.86 18.20 19.91
N VAL A 55 28.91 18.98 19.73
CA VAL A 55 28.88 20.45 19.85
C VAL A 55 28.05 21.07 18.72
N TRP A 56 28.17 20.53 17.51
CA TRP A 56 27.36 20.97 16.37
C TRP A 56 25.88 20.66 16.56
N LEU A 57 25.53 19.52 17.15
CA LEU A 57 24.14 19.17 17.45
C LEU A 57 23.51 20.10 18.48
N ILE A 58 24.27 20.50 19.51
CA ILE A 58 23.83 21.52 20.47
C ILE A 58 23.56 22.84 19.74
N GLY A 59 24.51 23.29 18.91
CA GLY A 59 24.37 24.51 18.12
C GLY A 59 23.18 24.48 17.15
N ALA A 60 22.97 23.36 16.47
CA ALA A 60 21.85 23.14 15.55
C ALA A 60 20.50 23.16 16.29
N GLY A 61 20.42 22.52 17.47
CA GLY A 61 19.23 22.54 18.31
C GLY A 61 18.87 23.95 18.79
N VAL A 62 19.87 24.72 19.23
CA VAL A 62 19.69 26.14 19.61
C VAL A 62 19.27 26.99 18.41
N GLY A 63 19.88 26.79 17.24
CA GLY A 63 19.53 27.49 16.00
C GLY A 63 18.11 27.19 15.53
N ALA A 64 17.69 25.93 15.57
CA ALA A 64 16.34 25.50 15.23
C ALA A 64 15.30 26.10 16.20
N ALA A 65 15.54 26.03 17.51
CA ALA A 65 14.68 26.66 18.51
C ALA A 65 14.59 28.17 18.32
N HIS A 66 15.70 28.83 17.96
CA HIS A 66 15.71 30.26 17.68
C HIS A 66 14.93 30.60 16.41
N LEU A 67 15.09 29.84 15.32
CA LEU A 67 14.31 30.01 14.09
C LEU A 67 12.82 29.77 14.32
N TRP A 68 12.45 28.82 15.18
CA TRP A 68 11.05 28.52 15.47
C TRP A 68 10.39 29.62 16.30
N THR A 69 11.11 30.15 17.29
CA THR A 69 10.64 31.26 18.13
C THR A 69 10.60 32.59 17.35
N THR A 70 11.51 32.80 16.39
CA THR A 70 11.57 34.04 15.58
C THR A 70 10.67 34.03 14.35
N ARG A 71 10.31 32.86 13.79
CA ARG A 71 9.34 32.76 12.68
C ARG A 71 7.87 32.79 13.14
N GLY A 72 7.59 32.61 14.43
CA GLY A 72 6.24 32.69 15.00
C GLY A 72 5.47 34.00 14.76
N PRO A 73 6.10 35.20 14.71
CA PRO A 73 5.38 36.46 14.48
C PRO A 73 5.34 36.94 13.01
N ALA A 74 6.14 36.37 12.11
CA ALA A 74 6.26 36.90 10.74
C ALA A 74 5.14 36.43 9.79
N ILE A 75 4.45 35.33 10.12
CA ILE A 75 3.29 34.82 9.36
C ILE A 75 1.97 35.47 9.83
N THR A 76 1.98 36.21 10.95
CA THR A 76 0.78 36.78 11.60
C THR A 76 0.55 38.27 11.32
N ALA A 77 1.42 38.95 10.57
CA ALA A 77 1.22 40.36 10.22
C ALA A 77 0.31 40.60 8.99
N ALA A 78 -0.03 39.55 8.21
CA ALA A 78 -0.87 39.66 7.00
C ALA A 78 -2.32 39.17 7.17
N ALA A 79 -2.72 38.64 8.34
CA ALA A 79 -4.09 38.21 8.58
C ALA A 79 -4.55 38.66 9.97
N GLY A 80 -5.66 39.40 10.01
CA GLY A 80 -6.20 40.04 11.20
C GLY A 80 -6.43 39.10 12.38
N ARG A 81 -6.33 39.70 13.57
CA ARG A 81 -6.58 39.17 14.93
C ARG A 81 -7.49 37.93 14.98
N GLY A 82 -6.86 36.76 14.87
CA GLY A 82 -7.39 35.49 15.34
C GLY A 82 -6.29 34.79 16.12
N ARG A 83 -6.50 34.49 17.41
CA ARG A 83 -5.60 33.63 18.19
C ARG A 83 -5.60 32.25 17.55
N VAL A 84 -4.61 31.96 16.72
CA VAL A 84 -4.40 30.61 16.16
C VAL A 84 -3.96 29.69 17.30
N ARG A 85 -4.85 28.77 17.68
CA ARG A 85 -4.47 27.57 18.44
C ARG A 85 -3.54 26.74 17.54
N VAL A 86 -2.29 26.60 17.95
CA VAL A 86 -1.42 25.55 17.39
C VAL A 86 -2.11 24.20 17.64
N PRO A 87 -2.35 23.36 16.62
CA PRO A 87 -3.02 22.08 16.83
C PRO A 87 -2.13 21.19 17.71
N ARG A 88 -2.69 20.67 18.80
CA ARG A 88 -2.02 19.76 19.77
C ARG A 88 -1.36 18.53 19.11
N GLY A 89 -1.68 18.20 17.85
CA GLY A 89 -1.12 17.06 17.12
C GLY A 89 0.36 17.19 16.73
N LEU A 90 0.90 18.39 16.53
CA LEU A 90 2.32 18.57 16.15
C LEU A 90 3.30 18.32 17.30
N ALA A 91 2.86 18.54 18.55
CA ALA A 91 3.66 18.21 19.73
C ALA A 91 3.66 16.71 20.04
N ALA A 92 2.62 15.98 19.59
CA ALA A 92 2.54 14.53 19.72
C ALA A 92 3.29 13.77 18.60
N SER A 93 3.51 14.40 17.43
CA SER A 93 4.18 13.75 16.29
C SER A 93 5.71 13.78 16.33
N LEU A 94 6.31 14.54 17.25
CA LEU A 94 7.75 14.58 17.50
C LEU A 94 8.11 13.57 18.60
N THR A 95 8.04 12.29 18.29
CA THR A 95 8.63 11.26 19.16
C THR A 95 10.16 11.37 19.09
N THR A 96 10.85 11.15 20.22
CA THR A 96 12.32 11.19 20.34
C THR A 96 13.03 10.32 19.29
N ASP A 97 12.39 9.22 18.90
CA ASP A 97 12.87 8.22 17.94
C ASP A 97 13.04 8.78 16.52
N ASN A 98 12.11 9.64 16.14
CA ASN A 98 12.03 10.27 14.84
C ASN A 98 13.18 11.29 14.70
N VAL A 99 13.39 12.12 15.73
CA VAL A 99 14.48 13.10 15.77
C VAL A 99 15.85 12.41 15.72
N LEU A 100 16.05 11.34 16.49
CA LEU A 100 17.35 10.67 16.52
C LEU A 100 17.67 9.90 15.24
N ALA A 101 16.71 9.16 14.67
CA ALA A 101 16.93 8.44 13.42
C ALA A 101 17.33 9.39 12.28
N THR A 102 16.77 10.61 12.27
CA THR A 102 17.14 11.67 11.33
C THR A 102 18.55 12.18 11.53
N VAL A 103 18.94 12.40 12.78
CA VAL A 103 20.30 12.85 13.12
C VAL A 103 21.33 11.79 12.71
N MET A 104 21.00 10.50 12.86
CA MET A 104 21.89 9.40 12.45
C MET A 104 21.97 9.21 10.93
N GLU A 105 20.86 9.40 10.22
CA GLU A 105 20.83 9.29 8.74
C GLU A 105 21.58 10.47 8.10
N LEU A 106 21.50 11.68 8.68
CA LEU A 106 22.25 12.85 8.25
C LEU A 106 23.75 12.77 8.55
N SER A 107 24.15 12.00 9.57
CA SER A 107 25.57 11.83 9.92
C SER A 107 26.27 10.72 9.13
N GLY A 108 25.61 10.14 8.12
CA GLY A 108 26.19 9.11 7.25
C GLY A 108 26.38 7.77 7.93
N VAL A 109 25.67 7.52 9.03
CA VAL A 109 25.73 6.23 9.73
C VAL A 109 25.14 5.13 8.83
N PRO A 110 25.81 3.97 8.67
CA PRO A 110 25.31 2.89 7.82
C PRO A 110 23.88 2.48 8.20
N ALA A 111 23.03 2.21 7.19
CA ALA A 111 21.62 1.87 7.39
C ALA A 111 21.39 0.69 8.36
N ARG A 112 22.31 -0.28 8.40
CA ARG A 112 22.28 -1.41 9.35
C ARG A 112 22.43 -0.94 10.81
N SER A 113 23.26 0.06 11.07
CA SER A 113 23.43 0.65 12.41
C SER A 113 22.21 1.47 12.82
N VAL A 114 21.55 2.16 11.88
CA VAL A 114 20.28 2.86 12.12
C VAL A 114 19.15 1.88 12.48
N GLN A 115 19.04 0.75 11.77
CA GLN A 115 18.07 -0.30 12.10
C GLN A 115 18.34 -0.93 13.47
N THR A 116 19.61 -1.17 13.82
CA THR A 116 20.01 -1.73 15.11
C THR A 116 19.74 -0.75 16.26
N ALA A 117 20.00 0.53 16.05
CA ALA A 117 19.68 1.60 17.00
C ALA A 117 18.16 1.75 17.19
N ARG A 118 17.37 1.75 16.10
CA ARG A 118 15.90 1.74 16.18
C ARG A 118 15.37 0.54 16.95
N ARG A 119 15.92 -0.65 16.70
CA ARG A 119 15.53 -1.86 17.42
C ARG A 119 15.83 -1.75 18.92
N ARG A 120 17.06 -1.36 19.30
CA ARG A 120 17.43 -1.17 20.72
C ARG A 120 16.61 -0.07 21.40
N MET A 121 16.25 0.99 20.68
CA MET A 121 15.40 2.05 21.23
C MET A 121 13.95 1.61 21.41
N ARG A 122 13.39 0.82 20.49
CA ARG A 122 12.09 0.18 20.73
C ARG A 122 12.15 -0.75 21.93
N GLU A 123 13.16 -1.61 22.01
CA GLU A 123 13.38 -2.49 23.16
C GLU A 123 13.50 -1.68 24.47
N MET A 124 14.19 -0.54 24.46
CA MET A 124 14.27 0.38 25.61
C MET A 124 12.95 1.09 25.90
N ALA A 125 12.21 1.56 24.90
CA ALA A 125 10.92 2.22 25.05
C ALA A 125 9.87 1.25 25.62
N ASP A 126 9.85 0.01 25.11
CA ASP A 126 9.01 -1.08 25.60
C ASP A 126 9.38 -1.44 27.05
N ASN A 127 10.68 -1.56 27.36
CA ASN A 127 11.16 -1.81 28.73
C ASN A 127 10.89 -0.64 29.69
N ALA A 128 10.83 0.59 29.18
CA ALA A 128 10.51 1.79 29.94
C ALA A 128 8.99 2.04 30.06
N GLY A 129 8.15 1.20 29.45
CA GLY A 129 6.69 1.40 29.39
C GLY A 129 6.27 2.64 28.58
N LEU A 130 7.18 3.23 27.81
CA LEU A 130 6.90 4.33 26.89
C LEU A 130 6.27 3.74 25.63
N LYS A 131 4.94 3.66 25.61
CA LYS A 131 4.18 3.34 24.39
C LYS A 131 4.39 4.48 23.39
N LEU A 132 5.34 4.29 22.48
CA LEU A 132 5.45 5.08 21.26
C LEU A 132 4.10 4.97 20.57
N THR A 133 3.34 6.06 20.55
CA THR A 133 2.02 6.07 19.92
C THR A 133 2.22 5.78 18.44
N PRO A 134 1.65 4.67 17.90
CA PRO A 134 1.81 4.38 16.50
C PRO A 134 1.23 5.54 15.71
N ARG A 135 2.00 5.99 14.73
CA ARG A 135 1.62 7.08 13.84
C ARG A 135 0.27 6.78 13.20
N ALA A 136 -0.66 7.73 13.20
CA ALA A 136 -1.91 7.59 12.46
C ALA A 136 -1.70 7.70 10.93
N ILE A 137 -2.47 6.94 10.15
CA ILE A 137 -2.59 7.10 8.70
C ILE A 137 -3.50 8.30 8.44
N ARG A 138 -2.99 9.33 7.73
CA ARG A 138 -3.69 10.60 7.51
C ARG A 138 -4.23 10.69 6.09
N ILE A 139 -5.54 10.74 5.94
CA ILE A 139 -6.25 10.82 4.67
C ILE A 139 -6.80 12.24 4.49
N GLY A 140 -6.30 12.95 3.49
CA GLY A 140 -6.80 14.28 3.12
C GLY A 140 -8.07 14.17 2.26
N LEU A 141 -9.12 14.91 2.61
CA LEU A 141 -10.37 14.97 1.85
C LEU A 141 -10.61 16.40 1.37
N ASP A 142 -10.45 16.63 0.07
CA ASP A 142 -10.87 17.82 -0.64
C ASP A 142 -12.19 17.54 -1.38
N LEU A 143 -13.27 17.60 -0.61
CA LEU A 143 -14.63 17.22 -0.98
C LEU A 143 -15.64 18.19 -0.36
N SER A 144 -16.90 18.13 -0.83
CA SER A 144 -18.02 18.86 -0.23
C SER A 144 -18.16 18.54 1.26
N HIS A 145 -18.87 19.41 2.01
CA HIS A 145 -19.04 19.18 3.45
C HIS A 145 -19.71 17.83 3.74
N ARG A 146 -20.81 17.56 3.02
CA ARG A 146 -21.64 16.36 3.14
C ARG A 146 -20.87 15.09 2.78
N ASP A 147 -20.14 15.10 1.68
CA ASP A 147 -19.40 13.91 1.21
C ASP A 147 -18.30 13.49 2.18
N HIS A 148 -17.59 14.46 2.75
CA HIS A 148 -16.62 14.19 3.80
C HIS A 148 -17.28 13.58 5.03
N GLU A 149 -18.44 14.10 5.50
CA GLU A 149 -19.13 13.50 6.65
C GLU A 149 -19.55 12.06 6.37
N ARG A 150 -20.07 11.78 5.17
CA ARG A 150 -20.47 10.44 4.76
C ARG A 150 -19.29 9.48 4.73
N LEU A 151 -18.16 9.87 4.13
CA LEU A 151 -16.95 9.04 4.11
C LEU A 151 -16.37 8.82 5.52
N CYS A 152 -16.33 9.85 6.36
CA CYS A 152 -15.87 9.73 7.74
C CYS A 152 -16.78 8.82 8.58
N ALA A 153 -18.08 8.79 8.30
CA ALA A 153 -19.04 7.97 9.05
C ALA A 153 -18.91 6.47 8.76
N VAL A 154 -18.52 6.09 7.53
CA VAL A 154 -18.38 4.68 7.11
C VAL A 154 -16.93 4.19 7.08
N GLY A 155 -15.98 5.12 7.05
CA GLY A 155 -14.55 4.84 6.98
C GLY A 155 -14.00 4.19 8.24
N ALA A 156 -12.95 3.38 8.08
CA ALA A 156 -12.25 2.81 9.23
C ALA A 156 -11.64 3.91 10.11
N SER A 157 -11.71 3.73 11.43
CA SER A 157 -11.03 4.56 12.42
C SER A 157 -9.69 3.96 12.88
N GLY A 158 -9.44 2.69 12.56
CA GLY A 158 -8.18 1.98 12.82
C GLY A 158 -8.05 0.73 11.96
N LEU A 159 -6.81 0.31 11.72
CA LEU A 159 -6.48 -0.84 10.86
C LEU A 159 -5.70 -1.94 11.58
N ALA A 160 -4.94 -1.58 12.61
CA ALA A 160 -4.17 -2.53 13.42
C ALA A 160 -4.14 -2.02 14.87
N PRO A 161 -3.82 -2.88 15.86
CA PRO A 161 -3.70 -2.43 17.24
C PRO A 161 -2.80 -1.20 17.38
N GLY A 162 -3.39 -0.09 17.83
CA GLY A 162 -2.71 1.19 18.00
C GLY A 162 -2.51 2.02 16.72
N LEU A 163 -2.85 1.51 15.54
CA LEU A 163 -2.77 2.24 14.27
C LEU A 163 -4.13 2.89 13.92
N ALA A 164 -4.26 4.18 14.23
CA ALA A 164 -5.44 4.97 13.91
C ALA A 164 -5.46 5.43 12.44
N VAL A 165 -6.66 5.70 11.93
CA VAL A 165 -6.88 6.35 10.64
C VAL A 165 -7.54 7.71 10.88
N GLU A 166 -6.86 8.78 10.47
CA GLU A 166 -7.30 10.16 10.59
C GLU A 166 -7.82 10.69 9.25
N TRP A 167 -9.10 11.03 9.22
CA TRP A 167 -9.73 11.70 8.09
C TRP A 167 -9.69 13.21 8.31
N VAL A 168 -8.98 13.94 7.47
CA VAL A 168 -8.75 15.39 7.65
C VAL A 168 -9.21 16.17 6.42
N ARG A 169 -9.71 17.39 6.63
CA ARG A 169 -10.00 18.31 5.51
C ARG A 169 -8.70 18.71 4.82
N ALA A 170 -8.64 18.52 3.52
CA ALA A 170 -7.57 19.06 2.69
C ALA A 170 -8.00 20.42 2.11
N PRO A 171 -7.05 21.34 1.84
CA PRO A 171 -7.33 22.57 1.12
C PRO A 171 -7.86 22.26 -0.29
N ALA A 172 -8.80 23.10 -0.73
CA ALA A 172 -9.29 23.09 -2.10
C ALA A 172 -8.15 23.36 -3.08
N GLY A 173 -8.04 22.55 -4.13
CA GLY A 173 -7.03 22.71 -5.17
C GLY A 173 -7.45 22.14 -6.51
N LEU A 174 -6.65 22.37 -7.55
CA LEU A 174 -6.90 21.83 -8.89
C LEU A 174 -6.50 20.35 -8.96
N MET A 175 -7.09 19.59 -9.89
CA MET A 175 -6.67 18.19 -10.14
C MET A 175 -5.20 18.08 -10.52
N ALA A 176 -4.69 19.03 -11.32
CA ALA A 176 -3.31 19.04 -11.78
C ALA A 176 -2.29 19.17 -10.63
N ASP A 177 -2.67 19.83 -9.54
CA ASP A 177 -1.82 20.03 -8.37
C ASP A 177 -1.95 18.88 -7.35
N ALA A 178 -2.94 18.01 -7.51
CA ALA A 178 -3.24 16.95 -6.55
C ALA A 178 -2.06 15.99 -6.27
N PRO A 179 -1.23 15.58 -7.24
CA PRO A 179 -0.04 14.77 -6.94
C PRO A 179 0.96 15.48 -6.02
N HIS A 180 1.10 16.81 -6.14
CA HIS A 180 1.96 17.59 -5.28
C HIS A 180 1.35 17.77 -3.88
N ASP A 181 0.06 18.10 -3.81
CA ASP A 181 -0.67 18.28 -2.56
C ASP A 181 -0.78 16.97 -1.75
N ALA A 182 -0.90 15.83 -2.44
CA ALA A 182 -0.93 14.50 -1.85
C ALA A 182 0.32 14.21 -1.01
N ALA A 183 1.44 14.88 -1.29
CA ALA A 183 2.63 14.77 -0.48
C ALA A 183 2.38 15.15 0.98
N ALA A 184 1.36 15.94 1.34
CA ALA A 184 1.05 16.27 2.73
C ALA A 184 0.34 15.15 3.52
N PHE A 185 -0.11 14.09 2.84
CA PHE A 185 -0.96 13.03 3.39
C PHE A 185 -0.39 11.63 3.12
N ASP A 186 -1.10 10.60 3.59
CA ASP A 186 -0.92 9.20 3.20
C ASP A 186 -1.72 8.87 1.93
N ALA A 187 -2.87 9.52 1.77
CA ALA A 187 -3.61 9.64 0.51
C ALA A 187 -4.39 10.96 0.51
N LEU A 188 -4.62 11.52 -0.67
CA LEU A 188 -5.46 12.69 -0.89
C LEU A 188 -6.61 12.32 -1.80
N VAL A 189 -7.84 12.53 -1.34
CA VAL A 189 -9.05 12.40 -2.16
C VAL A 189 -9.43 13.78 -2.64
N ARG A 190 -9.59 13.94 -3.95
CA ARG A 190 -10.06 15.18 -4.56
C ARG A 190 -11.12 14.87 -5.60
N ARG A 191 -12.14 15.71 -5.69
CA ARG A 191 -13.19 15.58 -6.71
C ARG A 191 -13.08 16.68 -7.74
N GLU A 192 -13.27 16.33 -9.01
CA GLU A 192 -13.40 17.32 -10.08
C GLU A 192 -14.61 18.23 -9.81
N PRO A 193 -14.49 19.55 -10.06
CA PRO A 193 -15.64 20.43 -9.94
C PRO A 193 -16.75 19.95 -10.87
N GLU A 194 -17.98 19.90 -10.36
CA GLU A 194 -19.13 19.43 -11.13
C GLU A 194 -19.26 20.21 -12.44
N GLY A 195 -19.22 19.51 -13.57
CA GLY A 195 -19.74 20.04 -14.82
C GLY A 195 -21.24 20.33 -14.68
N ARG A 196 -21.82 21.12 -15.59
CA ARG A 196 -23.27 21.40 -15.62
C ARG A 196 -24.07 20.10 -15.85
N GLY A 197 -24.29 19.28 -14.81
CA GLY A 197 -25.15 18.10 -14.88
C GLY A 197 -24.78 16.88 -14.04
N GLY A 198 -23.72 16.86 -13.23
CA GLY A 198 -23.43 15.67 -12.40
C GLY A 198 -22.29 15.82 -11.39
N SER A 199 -22.29 14.93 -10.39
CA SER A 199 -21.19 14.80 -9.43
C SER A 199 -19.90 14.51 -10.19
N GLY A 200 -18.91 15.38 -10.06
CA GLY A 200 -17.59 15.17 -10.65
C GLY A 200 -16.95 13.87 -10.17
N ALA A 201 -16.05 13.31 -10.99
CA ALA A 201 -15.32 12.10 -10.62
C ALA A 201 -14.39 12.40 -9.43
N ALA A 202 -14.43 11.54 -8.41
CA ALA A 202 -13.45 11.59 -7.32
C ALA A 202 -12.25 10.73 -7.68
N ALA A 203 -11.05 11.19 -7.30
CA ALA A 203 -9.82 10.46 -7.45
C ALA A 203 -9.03 10.46 -6.14
N VAL A 204 -8.38 9.34 -5.86
CA VAL A 204 -7.46 9.16 -4.74
C VAL A 204 -6.04 9.26 -5.28
N PHE A 205 -5.26 10.18 -4.76
CA PHE A 205 -3.87 10.39 -5.09
C PHE A 205 -3.01 9.86 -3.94
N VAL A 206 -2.12 8.93 -4.26
CA VAL A 206 -1.16 8.38 -3.30
C VAL A 206 0.20 9.02 -3.59
N PRO A 207 0.90 9.55 -2.57
CA PRO A 207 2.15 10.27 -2.78
C PRO A 207 3.21 9.36 -3.39
N GLU A 208 3.83 9.84 -4.48
CA GLU A 208 5.02 9.21 -5.08
C GLU A 208 6.30 9.94 -4.65
N HIS A 209 7.39 9.18 -4.60
CA HIS A 209 8.73 9.72 -4.36
C HIS A 209 9.63 9.35 -5.54
N GLY A 210 10.63 10.19 -5.84
CA GLY A 210 11.42 10.07 -7.08
C GLY A 210 12.14 8.73 -7.27
N GLU A 211 12.44 8.00 -6.20
CA GLU A 211 13.05 6.65 -6.25
C GLU A 211 12.00 5.53 -6.08
N PHE A 212 10.77 5.87 -5.72
CA PHE A 212 9.71 4.94 -5.31
C PHE A 212 8.41 5.22 -6.08
N HIS A 213 8.49 5.01 -7.40
CA HIS A 213 7.36 5.13 -8.31
C HIS A 213 6.28 4.09 -8.05
N ALA A 214 5.08 4.38 -8.56
CA ALA A 214 3.96 3.46 -8.48
C ALA A 214 4.24 2.17 -9.21
N ALA A 215 3.96 1.05 -8.54
CA ALA A 215 3.93 -0.24 -9.22
C ALA A 215 2.71 -0.32 -10.15
N TRP A 216 1.59 0.27 -9.74
CA TRP A 216 0.37 0.35 -10.54
C TRP A 216 -0.04 1.80 -10.71
N LYS A 217 0.06 2.34 -11.93
CA LYS A 217 -0.25 3.76 -12.15
C LYS A 217 -1.69 4.11 -11.77
N ASP A 218 -2.65 3.31 -12.26
CA ASP A 218 -4.08 3.49 -11.99
C ASP A 218 -4.80 2.15 -11.89
N TRP A 219 -5.42 1.85 -10.74
CA TRP A 219 -6.22 0.63 -10.55
C TRP A 219 -7.47 0.55 -11.43
N ALA A 220 -7.97 1.68 -11.92
CA ALA A 220 -9.12 1.72 -12.81
C ALA A 220 -8.76 1.27 -14.24
N ALA A 221 -7.48 1.36 -14.63
CA ALA A 221 -7.04 0.89 -15.92
C ALA A 221 -6.89 -0.65 -15.91
N PRO A 222 -7.46 -1.37 -16.90
CA PRO A 222 -7.12 -2.76 -17.10
C PRO A 222 -5.62 -2.88 -17.37
N ALA A 223 -4.98 -3.89 -16.80
CA ALA A 223 -3.56 -4.11 -17.02
C ALA A 223 -3.32 -4.63 -18.44
N SER A 224 -2.14 -4.36 -19.00
CA SER A 224 -1.70 -5.07 -20.19
C SER A 224 -1.43 -6.52 -19.83
N PRO A 225 -1.74 -7.49 -20.72
CA PRO A 225 -1.47 -8.89 -20.45
C PRO A 225 0.02 -9.10 -20.23
N GLY A 226 0.34 -9.76 -19.12
CA GLY A 226 1.70 -9.98 -18.67
C GLY A 226 1.77 -10.70 -17.34
N TYR A 227 2.83 -11.49 -17.14
CA TYR A 227 2.97 -12.28 -15.92
C TYR A 227 3.10 -11.36 -14.70
N ALA A 228 4.00 -10.37 -14.75
CA ALA A 228 4.17 -9.39 -13.67
C ALA A 228 2.93 -8.51 -13.42
N GLN A 229 2.03 -8.39 -14.39
CA GLN A 229 0.75 -7.68 -14.19
C GLN A 229 -0.31 -8.60 -13.59
N SER A 230 -0.33 -9.88 -13.99
CA SER A 230 -1.20 -10.91 -13.40
C SER A 230 -0.80 -11.23 -11.97
N PHE A 231 0.49 -11.23 -11.65
CA PHE A 231 1.03 -11.57 -10.33
C PHE A 231 1.98 -10.47 -9.85
N PRO A 232 1.46 -9.27 -9.55
CA PRO A 232 2.30 -8.14 -9.21
C PRO A 232 2.95 -8.33 -7.84
N VAL A 233 4.25 -8.03 -7.76
CA VAL A 233 5.00 -8.04 -6.50
C VAL A 233 4.55 -6.92 -5.57
N ARG A 234 4.04 -5.82 -6.14
CA ARG A 234 3.61 -4.60 -5.47
C ARG A 234 2.25 -4.15 -5.99
N LEU A 235 1.38 -3.70 -5.09
CA LEU A 235 0.01 -3.28 -5.41
C LEU A 235 -0.19 -1.76 -5.35
N ASP A 236 0.84 -1.01 -4.95
CA ASP A 236 0.67 0.39 -4.62
C ASP A 236 0.25 1.24 -5.85
N PRO A 237 -0.87 1.99 -5.73
CA PRO A 237 -1.39 2.81 -6.80
C PRO A 237 -0.71 4.17 -6.83
N GLY A 238 -0.57 4.80 -8.00
CA GLY A 238 -0.29 6.24 -8.10
C GLY A 238 -1.57 7.06 -7.95
N VAL A 239 -2.59 6.67 -8.71
CA VAL A 239 -3.95 7.22 -8.65
C VAL A 239 -4.99 6.09 -8.58
N ILE A 240 -6.13 6.35 -7.97
CA ILE A 240 -7.30 5.48 -8.02
C ILE A 240 -8.51 6.33 -8.38
N ARG A 241 -9.16 6.03 -9.51
CA ARG A 241 -10.40 6.72 -9.89
C ARG A 241 -11.61 6.05 -9.25
N LEU A 242 -12.43 6.85 -8.57
CA LEU A 242 -13.69 6.44 -7.96
C LEU A 242 -14.84 6.78 -8.92
N GLU A 243 -14.80 6.22 -10.12
CA GLU A 243 -15.75 6.51 -11.19
C GLU A 243 -17.17 6.13 -10.78
N GLN A 244 -18.09 7.08 -10.96
CA GLN A 244 -19.52 6.94 -10.66
C GLN A 244 -19.86 6.45 -9.24
N CYS A 245 -18.96 6.64 -8.27
CA CYS A 245 -19.29 6.43 -6.87
C CYS A 245 -20.20 7.55 -6.35
N ASP A 246 -21.49 7.27 -6.22
CA ASP A 246 -22.42 8.15 -5.51
C ASP A 246 -22.24 8.00 -4.00
N PHE A 247 -21.61 8.98 -3.35
CA PHE A 247 -21.42 8.93 -1.89
C PHE A 247 -22.73 9.09 -1.10
N ALA A 248 -23.88 9.40 -1.74
CA ALA A 248 -25.18 9.34 -1.08
C ALA A 248 -25.66 7.91 -0.84
N ASP A 249 -25.25 6.96 -1.67
CA ASP A 249 -25.49 5.54 -1.45
C ASP A 249 -24.50 5.03 -0.37
N PRO A 250 -25.00 4.45 0.75
CA PRO A 250 -24.15 3.94 1.83
C PRO A 250 -23.12 2.88 1.39
N LEU A 251 -23.46 2.00 0.44
CA LEU A 251 -22.57 0.95 -0.05
C LEU A 251 -21.48 1.52 -0.96
N HIS A 252 -21.83 2.48 -1.82
CA HIS A 252 -20.84 3.21 -2.62
C HIS A 252 -19.88 4.02 -1.75
N ALA A 253 -20.40 4.71 -0.72
CA ALA A 253 -19.56 5.45 0.23
C ALA A 253 -18.63 4.53 1.00
N ARG A 254 -19.11 3.36 1.42
CA ARG A 254 -18.29 2.34 2.10
C ARG A 254 -17.21 1.76 1.18
N LEU A 255 -17.57 1.42 -0.06
CA LEU A 255 -16.61 0.96 -1.08
C LEU A 255 -15.52 2.00 -1.31
N ALA A 256 -15.91 3.26 -1.53
CA ALA A 256 -14.96 4.36 -1.70
C ALA A 256 -14.06 4.50 -0.47
N ALA A 257 -14.62 4.49 0.74
CA ALA A 257 -13.86 4.61 1.97
C ALA A 257 -12.84 3.47 2.14
N ASP A 258 -13.22 2.21 1.90
CA ASP A 258 -12.30 1.08 2.00
C ASP A 258 -11.19 1.13 0.92
N ILE A 259 -11.50 1.56 -0.32
CA ILE A 259 -10.49 1.82 -1.36
C ILE A 259 -9.51 2.93 -0.93
N ILE A 260 -10.02 4.04 -0.38
CA ILE A 260 -9.21 5.17 0.08
C ILE A 260 -8.29 4.74 1.22
N VAL A 261 -8.83 4.03 2.21
CA VAL A 261 -8.09 3.51 3.37
C VAL A 261 -6.99 2.55 2.91
N LEU A 262 -7.29 1.66 1.95
CA LEU A 262 -6.31 0.75 1.40
C LEU A 262 -5.19 1.50 0.66
N GLY A 263 -5.54 2.47 -0.20
CA GLY A 263 -4.58 3.32 -0.90
C GLY A 263 -3.67 4.08 0.07
N ALA A 264 -4.24 4.60 1.16
CA ALA A 264 -3.52 5.28 2.23
C ALA A 264 -2.61 4.34 3.02
N ALA A 265 -3.05 3.11 3.33
CA ALA A 265 -2.22 2.11 4.00
C ALA A 265 -1.00 1.71 3.15
N LEU A 266 -1.19 1.54 1.82
CA LEU A 266 -0.10 1.30 0.87
C LEU A 266 0.84 2.53 0.76
N GLY A 267 0.29 3.75 0.75
CA GLY A 267 1.04 5.00 0.75
C GLY A 267 1.84 5.26 2.02
N ALA A 268 1.35 4.76 3.16
CA ALA A 268 2.04 4.83 4.46
C ALA A 268 3.16 3.79 4.59
N GLY A 269 3.16 2.77 3.74
CA GLY A 269 4.11 1.67 3.75
C GLY A 269 5.53 2.07 3.35
N PRO A 270 6.53 1.26 3.72
CA PRO A 270 7.95 1.54 3.48
C PRO A 270 8.33 1.48 1.99
N ALA A 271 7.55 0.79 1.16
CA ALA A 271 7.77 0.76 -0.29
C ALA A 271 7.47 2.11 -0.97
N ARG A 272 6.70 2.98 -0.31
CA ARG A 272 6.32 4.28 -0.85
C ARG A 272 7.07 5.42 -0.21
N ARG A 273 7.34 5.35 1.10
CA ARG A 273 8.01 6.44 1.80
C ARG A 273 9.47 6.14 2.08
N PRO A 274 10.39 6.90 1.46
CA PRO A 274 11.79 6.83 1.85
C PRO A 274 11.98 7.30 3.30
N GLY A 275 13.14 6.93 3.85
CA GLY A 275 13.67 7.52 5.08
C GLY A 275 13.91 9.03 4.97
N GLY A 276 14.53 9.61 5.98
CA GLY A 276 14.93 11.02 5.99
C GLY A 276 14.02 11.99 6.76
N ILE A 277 14.52 13.23 6.89
CA ILE A 277 13.98 14.29 7.76
C ILE A 277 12.47 14.52 7.55
N ARG A 278 11.99 14.57 6.30
CA ARG A 278 10.57 14.83 6.00
C ARG A 278 9.66 13.67 6.42
N SER A 279 10.14 12.44 6.28
CA SER A 279 9.44 11.23 6.73
C SER A 279 9.31 11.27 8.25
N VAL A 280 10.39 11.61 8.93
CA VAL A 280 10.47 11.78 10.38
C VAL A 280 9.54 12.85 10.94
N ILE A 281 9.52 14.05 10.34
CA ILE A 281 8.65 15.14 10.80
C ILE A 281 7.17 14.72 10.73
N ARG A 282 6.85 13.75 9.87
CA ARG A 282 5.50 13.20 9.68
C ARG A 282 5.24 11.90 10.44
N GLY A 283 6.14 11.47 11.31
CA GLY A 283 5.97 10.27 12.13
C GLY A 283 6.66 9.00 11.59
N GLY A 284 7.43 9.10 10.50
CA GLY A 284 8.15 7.98 9.88
C GLY A 284 7.27 7.10 8.99
N ALA A 285 7.88 6.19 8.23
CA ALA A 285 7.14 5.12 7.54
C ALA A 285 6.67 4.07 8.54
N LEU A 286 5.55 3.41 8.25
CA LEU A 286 5.13 2.23 9.02
C LEU A 286 6.22 1.15 8.91
N ASP A 287 6.46 0.41 9.99
CA ASP A 287 7.28 -0.79 9.89
C ASP A 287 6.59 -1.85 9.02
N ASN A 288 7.36 -2.79 8.48
CA ASN A 288 6.86 -3.79 7.54
C ASN A 288 5.72 -4.64 8.12
N GLU A 289 5.76 -4.96 9.41
CA GLU A 289 4.77 -5.82 10.06
C GLU A 289 3.45 -5.07 10.23
N THR A 290 3.50 -3.87 10.82
CA THR A 290 2.35 -2.98 10.96
C THR A 290 1.73 -2.63 9.61
N ALA A 291 2.55 -2.30 8.60
CA ALA A 291 2.08 -1.99 7.26
C ALA A 291 1.36 -3.18 6.62
N ARG A 292 1.94 -4.39 6.74
CA ARG A 292 1.35 -5.63 6.23
C ARG A 292 0.01 -5.93 6.89
N SER A 293 -0.06 -5.87 8.22
CA SER A 293 -1.30 -6.08 8.96
C SER A 293 -2.37 -5.04 8.60
N ALA A 294 -1.98 -3.78 8.43
CA ALA A 294 -2.90 -2.72 8.04
C ALA A 294 -3.50 -2.96 6.64
N VAL A 295 -2.67 -3.35 5.68
CA VAL A 295 -3.11 -3.70 4.31
C VAL A 295 -4.00 -4.94 4.34
N GLU A 296 -3.66 -5.96 5.11
CA GLU A 296 -4.47 -7.18 5.24
C GLU A 296 -5.88 -6.88 5.79
N VAL A 297 -5.97 -6.11 6.88
CA VAL A 297 -7.26 -5.69 7.44
C VAL A 297 -8.05 -4.83 6.44
N ALA A 298 -7.38 -3.90 5.74
CA ALA A 298 -8.03 -3.08 4.72
C ALA A 298 -8.56 -3.93 3.54
N MET A 299 -7.80 -4.93 3.09
CA MET A 299 -8.22 -5.85 2.02
C MET A 299 -9.41 -6.73 2.42
N LEU A 300 -9.41 -7.27 3.64
CA LEU A 300 -10.53 -8.07 4.14
C LEU A 300 -11.80 -7.24 4.30
N ARG A 301 -11.67 -5.99 4.74
CA ARG A 301 -12.80 -5.04 4.77
C ARG A 301 -13.32 -4.76 3.35
N LEU A 302 -12.42 -4.49 2.41
CA LEU A 302 -12.78 -4.26 1.01
C LEU A 302 -13.51 -5.47 0.40
N ALA A 303 -13.04 -6.68 0.71
CA ALA A 303 -13.69 -7.92 0.30
C ALA A 303 -15.12 -8.03 0.85
N GLY A 304 -15.33 -7.82 2.15
CA GLY A 304 -16.67 -7.82 2.76
C GLY A 304 -17.59 -6.76 2.15
N THR A 305 -17.06 -5.58 1.81
CA THR A 305 -17.83 -4.53 1.12
C THR A 305 -18.21 -4.93 -0.31
N LEU A 306 -17.35 -5.65 -1.04
CA LEU A 306 -17.68 -6.20 -2.36
C LEU A 306 -18.75 -7.30 -2.27
N GLU A 307 -18.73 -8.14 -1.23
CA GLU A 307 -19.77 -9.15 -0.97
C GLU A 307 -21.13 -8.48 -0.72
N ASP A 308 -21.17 -7.50 0.18
CA ASP A 308 -22.38 -6.74 0.49
C ASP A 308 -22.95 -6.06 -0.77
N LEU A 309 -22.06 -5.48 -1.59
CA LEU A 309 -22.41 -4.82 -2.84
C LEU A 309 -22.99 -5.80 -3.88
N ALA A 310 -22.34 -6.95 -4.10
CA ALA A 310 -22.84 -7.97 -5.01
C ALA A 310 -24.23 -8.48 -4.58
N ALA A 311 -24.38 -8.79 -3.29
CA ALA A 311 -25.64 -9.27 -2.75
C ALA A 311 -26.78 -8.22 -2.86
N ALA A 312 -26.48 -6.94 -2.63
CA ALA A 312 -27.45 -5.86 -2.77
C ALA A 312 -27.83 -5.60 -4.24
N ALA A 313 -26.86 -5.72 -5.17
CA ALA A 313 -27.10 -5.62 -6.60
C ALA A 313 -28.00 -6.76 -7.12
N ASP A 314 -27.79 -8.00 -6.66
CA ASP A 314 -28.66 -9.14 -6.99
C ASP A 314 -30.11 -8.93 -6.52
N ARG A 315 -30.31 -8.15 -5.44
CA ARG A 315 -31.62 -7.75 -4.92
C ARG A 315 -32.18 -6.47 -5.56
N ASN A 316 -31.45 -5.86 -6.51
CA ASN A 316 -31.77 -4.55 -7.12
C ASN A 316 -31.88 -3.40 -6.10
N GLU A 317 -31.17 -3.46 -4.97
CA GLU A 317 -31.16 -2.40 -3.95
C GLU A 317 -30.17 -1.28 -4.29
N THR A 318 -29.12 -1.61 -5.04
CA THR A 318 -28.08 -0.67 -5.49
C THR A 318 -27.53 -1.10 -6.86
N SER A 319 -26.84 -0.19 -7.53
CA SER A 319 -26.09 -0.48 -8.75
C SER A 319 -24.63 -0.80 -8.41
N ILE A 320 -23.94 -1.60 -9.22
CA ILE A 320 -22.49 -1.79 -9.06
C ILE A 320 -21.75 -0.62 -9.72
N PRO A 321 -21.04 0.25 -8.98
CA PRO A 321 -20.26 1.33 -9.58
C PRO A 321 -19.00 0.77 -10.25
N PRO A 322 -18.47 1.40 -11.32
CA PRO A 322 -17.22 0.98 -11.98
C PRO A 322 -16.01 0.88 -11.04
N ALA A 323 -15.97 1.67 -9.95
CA ALA A 323 -14.95 1.57 -8.92
C ALA A 323 -14.86 0.17 -8.26
N ALA A 324 -15.95 -0.60 -8.26
CA ALA A 324 -15.95 -1.98 -7.77
C ALA A 324 -15.01 -2.89 -8.57
N ARG A 325 -14.83 -2.61 -9.87
CA ARG A 325 -13.85 -3.32 -10.70
C ARG A 325 -12.42 -3.01 -10.25
N SER A 326 -12.12 -1.75 -9.96
CA SER A 326 -10.81 -1.35 -9.42
C SER A 326 -10.50 -2.06 -8.10
N ALA A 327 -11.50 -2.14 -7.21
CA ALA A 327 -11.40 -2.87 -5.95
C ALA A 327 -11.20 -4.39 -6.18
N ALA A 328 -11.96 -4.99 -7.09
CA ALA A 328 -11.81 -6.41 -7.43
C ALA A 328 -10.43 -6.72 -8.05
N ARG A 329 -9.88 -5.81 -8.87
CA ARG A 329 -8.56 -5.97 -9.47
C ARG A 329 -7.47 -6.01 -8.41
N VAL A 330 -7.47 -5.05 -7.49
CA VAL A 330 -6.49 -5.04 -6.42
C VAL A 330 -6.68 -6.21 -5.46
N LEU A 331 -7.93 -6.58 -5.13
CA LEU A 331 -8.22 -7.74 -4.28
C LEU A 331 -7.71 -9.03 -4.91
N SER A 332 -8.03 -9.30 -6.17
CA SER A 332 -7.55 -10.50 -6.88
C SER A 332 -6.02 -10.56 -6.95
N ALA A 333 -5.37 -9.42 -7.23
CA ALA A 333 -3.91 -9.33 -7.24
C ALA A 333 -3.31 -9.60 -5.85
N TRP A 334 -3.90 -9.02 -4.79
CA TRP A 334 -3.50 -9.27 -3.41
C TRP A 334 -3.61 -10.73 -3.02
N LEU A 335 -4.70 -11.41 -3.37
CA LEU A 335 -4.91 -12.82 -3.05
C LEU A 335 -3.84 -13.74 -3.67
N THR A 336 -3.14 -13.31 -4.73
CA THR A 336 -2.08 -14.09 -5.39
C THR A 336 -0.67 -13.62 -5.07
N ALA A 337 -0.51 -12.42 -4.50
CA ALA A 337 0.76 -11.89 -4.02
C ALA A 337 0.96 -12.09 -2.50
N TRP A 338 -0.14 -12.15 -1.74
CA TRP A 338 -0.11 -12.24 -0.28
C TRP A 338 0.34 -13.62 0.18
N GLN A 339 1.46 -13.64 0.90
CA GLN A 339 1.88 -14.79 1.68
C GLN A 339 1.27 -14.66 3.08
N ALA A 340 0.93 -15.77 3.73
CA ALA A 340 0.52 -15.73 5.14
C ALA A 340 1.72 -15.36 6.03
N GLN A 341 1.47 -14.86 7.24
CA GLN A 341 2.56 -14.65 8.20
C GLN A 341 3.22 -16.00 8.55
N PRO A 342 4.54 -16.03 8.80
CA PRO A 342 5.20 -17.25 9.27
C PRO A 342 4.48 -17.82 10.48
N GLY A 343 4.15 -19.12 10.44
CA GLY A 343 3.43 -19.81 11.50
C GLY A 343 1.90 -19.76 11.40
N THR A 344 1.33 -19.00 10.46
CA THR A 344 -0.12 -19.05 10.16
C THR A 344 -0.36 -20.04 9.02
N PRO A 345 -1.27 -21.02 9.18
CA PRO A 345 -1.59 -21.95 8.10
C PRO A 345 -2.18 -21.18 6.91
N PRO A 346 -1.82 -21.54 5.66
CA PRO A 346 -2.35 -20.86 4.50
C PRO A 346 -3.85 -21.16 4.34
N ILE A 347 -4.65 -20.10 4.26
CA ILE A 347 -6.11 -20.21 4.14
C ILE A 347 -6.50 -20.29 2.65
N HIS A 348 -6.15 -21.40 1.99
CA HIS A 348 -6.32 -21.54 0.54
C HIS A 348 -7.77 -21.52 0.08
N HIS A 349 -8.70 -22.14 0.81
CA HIS A 349 -10.13 -22.13 0.45
C HIS A 349 -10.76 -20.74 0.56
N GLU A 350 -10.46 -19.99 1.63
CA GLU A 350 -10.97 -18.61 1.77
C GLU A 350 -10.39 -17.71 0.69
N ARG A 351 -9.09 -17.88 0.38
CA ARG A 351 -8.45 -17.18 -0.74
C ARG A 351 -9.13 -17.48 -2.08
N CYS A 352 -9.47 -18.75 -2.34
CA CYS A 352 -10.21 -19.14 -3.53
C CYS A 352 -11.61 -18.50 -3.55
N ARG A 353 -12.35 -18.55 -2.45
CA ARG A 353 -13.68 -17.91 -2.30
C ARG A 353 -13.64 -16.42 -2.63
N LEU A 354 -12.68 -15.68 -2.06
CA LEU A 354 -12.51 -14.26 -2.31
C LEU A 354 -12.05 -13.97 -3.75
N ALA A 355 -11.24 -14.86 -4.35
CA ALA A 355 -10.83 -14.72 -5.75
C ALA A 355 -12.01 -14.95 -6.71
N GLN A 356 -12.91 -15.88 -6.38
CA GLN A 356 -14.16 -16.09 -7.13
C GLN A 356 -15.06 -14.86 -7.06
N LEU A 357 -15.23 -14.27 -5.88
CA LEU A 357 -15.93 -13.00 -5.71
C LEU A 357 -15.34 -11.91 -6.60
N ALA A 358 -14.01 -11.68 -6.52
CA ALA A 358 -13.35 -10.66 -7.31
C ALA A 358 -13.47 -10.91 -8.83
N ALA A 359 -13.34 -12.16 -9.27
CA ALA A 359 -13.52 -12.54 -10.67
C ALA A 359 -14.95 -12.30 -11.17
N GLY A 360 -15.96 -12.34 -10.29
CA GLY A 360 -17.35 -11.99 -10.64
C GLY A 360 -17.54 -10.54 -11.09
N PHE A 361 -16.68 -9.63 -10.65
CA PHE A 361 -16.67 -8.23 -11.11
C PHE A 361 -15.80 -8.00 -12.36
N LEU A 362 -15.02 -8.99 -12.78
CA LEU A 362 -13.94 -8.90 -13.79
C LEU A 362 -14.05 -10.03 -14.81
N ASP A 363 -15.27 -10.32 -15.24
CA ASP A 363 -15.60 -11.44 -16.11
C ASP A 363 -14.97 -11.36 -17.50
N ASP A 364 -14.60 -10.16 -17.93
CA ASP A 364 -13.94 -9.82 -19.19
C ASP A 364 -12.42 -9.59 -19.06
N GLU A 365 -11.82 -9.79 -17.89
CA GLU A 365 -10.37 -9.61 -17.70
C GLU A 365 -9.61 -10.93 -17.55
N PRO A 366 -8.69 -11.28 -18.48
CA PRO A 366 -7.98 -12.55 -18.43
C PRO A 366 -7.09 -12.66 -17.19
N GLU A 367 -6.52 -11.56 -16.69
CA GLU A 367 -5.69 -11.54 -15.50
C GLU A 367 -6.47 -11.98 -14.25
N ALA A 368 -7.74 -11.60 -14.13
CA ALA A 368 -8.60 -12.02 -13.03
C ALA A 368 -8.87 -13.53 -13.09
N ALA A 369 -9.13 -14.08 -14.29
CA ALA A 369 -9.30 -15.51 -14.50
C ALA A 369 -8.01 -16.29 -14.22
N LEU A 370 -6.84 -15.80 -14.65
CA LEU A 370 -5.54 -16.41 -14.35
C LEU A 370 -5.28 -16.47 -12.84
N ARG A 371 -5.57 -15.38 -12.11
CA ARG A 371 -5.44 -15.33 -10.64
C ARG A 371 -6.41 -16.28 -9.96
N LEU A 372 -7.67 -16.35 -10.40
CA LEU A 372 -8.65 -17.30 -9.89
C LEU A 372 -8.17 -18.74 -10.08
N GLY A 373 -7.75 -19.11 -11.30
CA GLY A 373 -7.21 -20.45 -11.57
C GLY A 373 -6.02 -20.80 -10.68
N ALA A 374 -5.10 -19.85 -10.46
CA ALA A 374 -3.98 -20.05 -9.53
C ALA A 374 -4.44 -20.31 -8.09
N THR A 375 -5.47 -19.59 -7.60
CA THR A 375 -6.03 -19.84 -6.26
C THR A 375 -6.81 -21.15 -6.16
N GLN A 376 -7.44 -21.60 -7.25
CA GLN A 376 -8.13 -22.89 -7.33
C GLN A 376 -7.15 -24.05 -7.23
N ILE A 377 -6.02 -24.00 -7.96
CA ILE A 377 -4.93 -24.98 -7.80
C ILE A 377 -4.43 -25.00 -6.35
N ALA A 378 -4.22 -23.83 -5.75
CA ALA A 378 -3.78 -23.73 -4.36
C ALA A 378 -4.79 -24.34 -3.36
N ALA A 379 -6.07 -24.36 -3.72
CA ALA A 379 -7.17 -24.96 -2.94
C ALA A 379 -7.50 -26.41 -3.35
N PHE A 380 -6.67 -27.04 -4.20
CA PHE A 380 -6.88 -28.40 -4.73
C PHE A 380 -8.18 -28.56 -5.55
N GLU A 381 -8.64 -27.49 -6.20
CA GLU A 381 -9.80 -27.46 -7.09
C GLU A 381 -9.40 -27.58 -8.57
N ASP A 382 -8.53 -28.54 -8.90
CA ASP A 382 -7.84 -28.63 -10.21
C ASP A 382 -8.78 -28.63 -11.42
N ARG A 383 -9.95 -29.28 -11.30
CA ARG A 383 -10.96 -29.30 -12.38
C ARG A 383 -11.58 -27.93 -12.62
N ALA A 384 -11.85 -27.18 -11.56
CA ALA A 384 -12.36 -25.83 -11.65
C ALA A 384 -11.28 -24.91 -12.23
N ALA A 385 -10.04 -25.04 -11.77
CA ALA A 385 -8.88 -24.34 -12.31
C ALA A 385 -8.74 -24.55 -13.82
N MET A 386 -8.87 -25.79 -14.30
CA MET A 386 -8.76 -26.10 -15.73
C MET A 386 -9.84 -25.40 -16.56
N THR A 387 -11.07 -25.34 -16.07
CA THR A 387 -12.18 -24.62 -16.73
C THR A 387 -11.88 -23.12 -16.79
N THR A 388 -11.41 -22.55 -15.68
CA THR A 388 -11.02 -21.14 -15.58
C THR A 388 -9.85 -20.81 -16.51
N PHE A 389 -8.84 -21.68 -16.61
CA PHE A 389 -7.68 -21.49 -17.48
C PHE A 389 -8.03 -21.54 -18.96
N ARG A 390 -8.94 -22.43 -19.40
CA ARG A 390 -9.44 -22.42 -20.78
C ARG A 390 -10.12 -21.10 -21.10
N ARG A 391 -10.98 -20.60 -20.20
CA ARG A 391 -11.63 -19.28 -20.35
C ARG A 391 -10.60 -18.16 -20.45
N ALA A 392 -9.61 -18.13 -19.56
CA ALA A 392 -8.55 -17.11 -19.57
C ALA A 392 -7.77 -17.11 -20.90
N ARG A 393 -7.37 -18.29 -21.38
CA ARG A 393 -6.71 -18.43 -22.69
C ARG A 393 -7.58 -17.90 -23.82
N ASP A 394 -8.87 -18.21 -23.81
CA ASP A 394 -9.78 -17.80 -24.86
C ASP A 394 -9.93 -16.27 -24.92
N MET A 395 -9.98 -15.62 -23.76
CA MET A 395 -9.96 -14.16 -23.65
C MET A 395 -8.64 -13.57 -24.19
N LEU A 396 -7.49 -14.14 -23.79
CA LEU A 396 -6.18 -13.71 -24.29
C LEU A 396 -6.06 -13.83 -25.82
N ARG A 397 -6.57 -14.94 -26.38
CA ARG A 397 -6.60 -15.19 -27.82
C ARG A 397 -7.54 -14.24 -28.56
N ALA A 398 -8.70 -13.93 -27.99
CA ALA A 398 -9.69 -13.03 -28.58
C ALA A 398 -9.18 -11.58 -28.64
N ASP A 399 -8.48 -11.14 -27.60
CA ASP A 399 -7.94 -9.78 -27.50
C ASP A 399 -6.78 -9.52 -28.46
N ALA A 400 -6.12 -10.58 -28.97
CA ALA A 400 -4.94 -10.52 -29.84
C ALA A 400 -3.81 -9.59 -29.32
N ARG A 401 -3.80 -9.32 -28.01
CA ARG A 401 -2.82 -8.47 -27.36
C ARG A 401 -1.51 -9.23 -27.22
N ALA A 402 -0.44 -8.67 -27.76
CA ALA A 402 0.90 -9.18 -27.53
C ALA A 402 1.28 -9.00 -26.04
N CYS A 403 1.88 -10.02 -25.45
CA CYS A 403 2.55 -9.89 -24.17
C CYS A 403 3.89 -9.18 -24.41
N PRO A 404 4.12 -7.96 -23.91
CA PRO A 404 5.31 -7.17 -24.25
C PRO A 404 6.59 -7.76 -23.65
N ILE A 405 6.47 -8.60 -22.62
CA ILE A 405 7.58 -9.28 -21.96
C ILE A 405 7.28 -10.77 -21.98
N ASP A 406 8.27 -11.58 -22.36
CA ASP A 406 8.14 -13.03 -22.37
C ASP A 406 7.74 -13.58 -20.98
N PRO A 407 6.59 -14.25 -20.84
CA PRO A 407 6.18 -14.88 -19.59
C PRO A 407 7.17 -15.95 -19.09
N LEU A 408 7.91 -16.60 -19.99
CA LEU A 408 8.74 -17.75 -19.65
C LEU A 408 9.80 -17.43 -18.59
N ALA A 409 10.45 -16.27 -18.68
CA ALA A 409 11.46 -15.85 -17.72
C ALA A 409 10.89 -15.71 -16.29
N PHE A 410 9.64 -15.25 -16.16
CA PHE A 410 8.99 -15.18 -14.86
C PHE A 410 8.58 -16.54 -14.33
N ILE A 411 8.10 -17.43 -15.20
CA ILE A 411 7.76 -18.82 -14.84
C ILE A 411 9.01 -19.54 -14.31
N GLN A 412 10.13 -19.43 -15.03
CA GLN A 412 11.42 -20.00 -14.60
C GLN A 412 11.88 -19.41 -13.26
N SER A 413 11.80 -18.09 -13.10
CA SER A 413 12.12 -17.46 -11.81
C SER A 413 11.23 -17.96 -10.67
N GLU A 414 9.95 -18.24 -10.92
CA GLU A 414 9.02 -18.77 -9.93
C GLU A 414 9.35 -20.23 -9.55
N ILE A 415 9.87 -21.02 -10.49
CA ILE A 415 10.30 -22.40 -10.27
C ILE A 415 11.64 -22.46 -9.54
N GLU A 416 12.57 -21.56 -9.85
CA GLU A 416 13.90 -21.54 -9.25
C GLU A 416 13.89 -20.91 -7.85
N MET A 417 13.16 -19.79 -7.68
CA MET A 417 13.24 -18.95 -6.48
C MET A 417 11.94 -18.93 -5.66
N GLY A 418 10.84 -19.44 -6.20
CA GLY A 418 9.56 -19.45 -5.51
C GLY A 418 9.53 -20.43 -4.33
N ALA A 419 8.70 -20.13 -3.33
CA ALA A 419 8.47 -21.05 -2.22
C ALA A 419 7.61 -22.24 -2.70
N PRO A 420 7.96 -23.50 -2.37
CA PRO A 420 7.22 -24.68 -2.81
C PRO A 420 5.88 -24.80 -2.08
N ASN A 421 4.84 -24.16 -2.64
CA ASN A 421 3.48 -24.20 -2.10
C ASN A 421 2.45 -24.19 -3.24
N GLY A 422 1.19 -24.53 -2.92
CA GLY A 422 0.12 -24.66 -3.91
C GLY A 422 -0.18 -23.36 -4.68
N LEU A 423 0.04 -22.19 -4.08
CA LEU A 423 -0.13 -20.92 -4.79
C LEU A 423 0.98 -20.68 -5.81
N THR A 424 2.24 -20.94 -5.45
CA THR A 424 3.36 -20.86 -6.39
C THR A 424 3.13 -21.80 -7.57
N LEU A 425 2.69 -23.04 -7.32
CA LEU A 425 2.28 -23.99 -8.36
C LEU A 425 1.15 -23.41 -9.25
N GLY A 426 0.11 -22.84 -8.63
CA GLY A 426 -0.98 -22.20 -9.35
C GLY A 426 -0.55 -21.02 -10.21
N ARG A 427 0.41 -20.20 -9.75
CA ARG A 427 0.99 -19.09 -10.53
C ARG A 427 1.82 -19.59 -11.71
N VAL A 428 2.60 -20.66 -11.53
CA VAL A 428 3.31 -21.32 -12.63
C VAL A 428 2.31 -21.83 -13.67
N ALA A 429 1.26 -22.55 -13.25
CA ALA A 429 0.21 -23.04 -14.15
C ALA A 429 -0.47 -21.90 -14.92
N ALA A 430 -0.84 -20.82 -14.23
CA ALA A 430 -1.41 -19.63 -14.87
C ALA A 430 -0.43 -18.93 -15.82
N GLY A 431 0.86 -18.92 -15.49
CA GLY A 431 1.92 -18.42 -16.37
C GLY A 431 2.01 -19.22 -17.66
N LEU A 432 1.93 -20.55 -17.58
CA LEU A 432 1.88 -21.42 -18.77
C LEU A 432 0.64 -21.11 -19.62
N VAL A 433 -0.52 -20.88 -19.00
CA VAL A 433 -1.74 -20.49 -19.72
C VAL A 433 -1.57 -19.14 -20.43
N LEU A 434 -0.94 -18.15 -19.78
CA LEU A 434 -0.59 -16.87 -20.39
C LEU A 434 0.37 -17.04 -21.58
N LEU A 435 1.40 -17.86 -21.40
CA LEU A 435 2.39 -18.17 -22.44
C LEU A 435 1.70 -18.82 -23.65
N TRP A 436 0.85 -19.83 -23.45
CA TRP A 436 0.07 -20.46 -24.52
C TRP A 436 -0.93 -19.51 -25.17
N GLY A 437 -1.64 -18.70 -24.36
CA GLY A 437 -2.64 -17.75 -24.86
C GLY A 437 -2.04 -16.69 -25.77
N THR A 438 -0.77 -16.34 -25.58
CA THR A 438 -0.08 -15.25 -26.31
C THR A 438 0.95 -15.74 -27.35
N THR A 439 1.41 -16.99 -27.27
CA THR A 439 2.32 -17.61 -28.27
C THR A 439 1.59 -17.96 -29.57
N PRO A 440 2.11 -17.65 -30.77
CA PRO A 440 1.50 -18.10 -32.03
C PRO A 440 1.25 -19.61 -32.06
N ALA A 441 0.12 -20.05 -32.61
CA ALA A 441 -0.28 -21.45 -32.58
C ALA A 441 0.79 -22.39 -33.16
N ASP A 442 1.50 -21.96 -34.21
CA ASP A 442 2.50 -22.75 -34.94
C ASP A 442 3.77 -23.04 -34.13
N SER A 443 3.96 -22.36 -33.00
CA SER A 443 5.09 -22.56 -32.10
C SER A 443 4.72 -23.34 -30.83
N ALA A 444 3.43 -23.59 -30.59
CA ALA A 444 2.95 -24.14 -29.33
C ALA A 444 3.36 -25.60 -29.07
N HIS A 445 3.54 -26.43 -30.11
CA HIS A 445 3.94 -27.83 -29.93
C HIS A 445 5.41 -27.99 -29.56
N TYR A 446 6.31 -27.19 -30.15
CA TYR A 446 7.72 -27.18 -29.78
C TYR A 446 7.92 -26.78 -28.31
N LEU A 447 7.15 -25.77 -27.87
CA LEU A 447 7.19 -25.27 -26.51
C LEU A 447 6.76 -26.33 -25.48
N ARG A 448 5.83 -27.22 -25.82
CA ARG A 448 5.29 -28.22 -24.89
C ARG A 448 6.36 -29.21 -24.42
N ASP A 449 7.06 -29.84 -25.36
CA ASP A 449 7.94 -30.95 -25.05
C ASP A 449 9.17 -30.46 -24.28
N ASP A 450 9.73 -29.31 -24.69
CA ASP A 450 10.86 -28.67 -24.02
C ASP A 450 10.48 -28.24 -22.59
N LEU A 451 9.31 -27.60 -22.40
CA LEU A 451 8.87 -27.17 -21.06
C LEU A 451 8.60 -28.34 -20.13
N LEU A 452 8.02 -29.45 -20.62
CA LEU A 452 7.76 -30.61 -19.77
C LEU A 452 9.04 -31.25 -19.25
N ASP A 453 10.09 -31.27 -20.06
CA ASP A 453 11.41 -31.76 -19.64
C ASP A 453 12.05 -30.80 -18.62
N ASP A 454 12.07 -29.51 -18.93
CA ASP A 454 12.62 -28.47 -18.05
C ASP A 454 11.93 -28.44 -16.68
N LEU A 455 10.59 -28.52 -16.65
CA LEU A 455 9.79 -28.53 -15.42
C LEU A 455 10.12 -29.71 -14.50
N ARG A 456 10.45 -30.87 -15.06
CA ARG A 456 10.78 -32.07 -14.28
C ARG A 456 12.15 -31.99 -13.61
N HIS A 457 13.04 -31.14 -14.11
CA HIS A 457 14.43 -31.07 -13.66
C HIS A 457 14.79 -29.75 -12.96
N SER A 458 13.86 -28.80 -12.90
CA SER A 458 14.12 -27.44 -12.42
C SER A 458 13.67 -27.18 -10.97
N GLY A 459 14.53 -26.47 -10.23
CA GLY A 459 14.21 -25.83 -8.94
C GLY A 459 13.53 -26.74 -7.93
N TRP A 460 12.44 -26.26 -7.35
CA TRP A 460 11.70 -26.99 -6.31
C TRP A 460 10.81 -28.13 -6.84
N LEU A 461 10.63 -28.24 -8.17
CA LEU A 461 9.78 -29.25 -8.81
C LEU A 461 10.47 -30.63 -8.95
N ALA A 462 11.80 -30.68 -8.96
CA ALA A 462 12.57 -31.90 -9.24
C ALA A 462 12.26 -33.11 -8.35
N GLN A 463 11.65 -32.89 -7.17
CA GLN A 463 11.26 -33.96 -6.23
C GLN A 463 9.76 -34.00 -5.94
N ARG A 464 8.93 -33.34 -6.77
CA ARG A 464 7.49 -33.16 -6.54
C ARG A 464 6.69 -33.65 -7.74
N GLU A 465 6.75 -34.97 -7.96
CA GLU A 465 6.11 -35.64 -9.09
C GLU A 465 4.61 -35.30 -9.22
N GLN A 466 3.90 -35.15 -8.10
CA GLN A 466 2.48 -34.76 -8.10
C GLN A 466 2.27 -33.36 -8.69
N ASP A 467 3.11 -32.40 -8.32
CA ASP A 467 3.00 -31.02 -8.82
C ASP A 467 3.38 -30.95 -10.31
N CYS A 468 4.41 -31.69 -10.72
CA CYS A 468 4.77 -31.87 -12.13
C CYS A 468 3.62 -32.48 -12.93
N LYS A 469 2.90 -33.44 -12.36
CA LYS A 469 1.71 -34.05 -13.00
C LYS A 469 0.60 -33.03 -13.20
N VAL A 470 0.31 -32.18 -12.21
CA VAL A 470 -0.69 -31.10 -12.36
C VAL A 470 -0.31 -30.14 -13.50
N LEU A 471 0.95 -29.72 -13.57
CA LEU A 471 1.42 -28.86 -14.67
C LEU A 471 1.35 -29.57 -16.03
N ALA A 472 1.68 -30.86 -16.08
CA ALA A 472 1.56 -31.64 -17.30
C ALA A 472 0.11 -31.76 -17.77
N GLU A 473 -0.84 -31.96 -16.86
CA GLU A 473 -2.26 -31.99 -17.18
C GLU A 473 -2.76 -30.63 -17.72
N VAL A 474 -2.27 -29.51 -17.17
CA VAL A 474 -2.56 -28.16 -17.69
C VAL A 474 -2.05 -28.02 -19.13
N LEU A 475 -0.80 -28.41 -19.40
CA LEU A 475 -0.21 -28.33 -20.74
C LEU A 475 -0.91 -29.23 -21.76
N GLU A 476 -1.23 -30.46 -21.38
CA GLU A 476 -1.99 -31.39 -22.22
C GLU A 476 -3.35 -30.83 -22.60
N GLU A 477 -4.05 -30.23 -21.64
CA GLU A 477 -5.37 -29.68 -21.89
C GLU A 477 -5.32 -28.46 -22.81
N LEU A 478 -4.32 -27.59 -22.64
CA LEU A 478 -4.09 -26.46 -23.51
C LEU A 478 -3.80 -26.91 -24.96
N ALA A 479 -2.98 -27.95 -25.13
CA ALA A 479 -2.63 -28.52 -26.43
C ALA A 479 -3.83 -29.21 -27.12
N ARG A 480 -4.58 -30.05 -26.40
CA ARG A 480 -5.76 -30.75 -26.94
C ARG A 480 -6.79 -29.79 -27.53
N ASP A 481 -7.05 -28.70 -26.82
CA ASP A 481 -7.98 -27.67 -27.28
C ASP A 481 -7.51 -26.94 -28.53
N GLU A 482 -6.19 -26.72 -28.66
CA GLU A 482 -5.60 -26.07 -29.83
C GLU A 482 -5.68 -26.97 -31.07
N ASP A 483 -5.37 -28.26 -30.92
CA ASP A 483 -5.54 -29.26 -31.97
C ASP A 483 -7.00 -29.37 -32.42
N ARG A 484 -7.95 -29.40 -31.47
CA ARG A 484 -9.38 -29.41 -31.78
C ARG A 484 -9.81 -28.20 -32.61
N ARG A 485 -9.31 -27.00 -32.27
CA ARG A 485 -9.59 -25.77 -33.03
C ARG A 485 -8.98 -25.77 -34.41
N ARG A 486 -7.77 -26.31 -34.56
CA ARG A 486 -7.13 -26.50 -35.87
C ARG A 486 -7.94 -27.44 -36.74
N SER A 487 -8.39 -28.58 -36.21
CA SER A 487 -9.23 -29.52 -36.96
C SER A 487 -10.54 -28.87 -37.42
N VAL A 488 -11.24 -28.15 -36.54
CA VAL A 488 -12.48 -27.44 -36.90
C VAL A 488 -12.25 -26.37 -37.97
N ARG A 489 -11.13 -25.65 -37.93
CA ARG A 489 -10.77 -24.66 -38.98
C ARG A 489 -10.42 -25.33 -40.30
N ALA A 490 -9.75 -26.48 -40.27
CA ALA A 490 -9.39 -27.25 -41.46
C ALA A 490 -10.61 -27.90 -42.11
N GLU A 491 -11.62 -28.31 -41.33
CA GLU A 491 -12.90 -28.82 -41.85
C GLU A 491 -13.79 -27.71 -42.45
N ALA A 492 -13.63 -26.47 -41.98
CA ALA A 492 -14.40 -25.32 -42.46
C ALA A 492 -13.81 -24.65 -43.72
N ALA A 493 -12.55 -24.92 -44.05
CA ALA A 493 -11.83 -24.40 -45.21
C ALA A 493 -11.91 -25.38 -46.38
#